data_AF-A0A1G1GUZ4-F1
#
_entry.id   AF-A0A1G1GUZ4-F1
#
_cell.length_a   1.000
_cell.length_b   1.000
_cell.length_c   1.000
_cell.angle_alpha   90.00
_cell.angle_beta   90.00
_cell.angle_gamma   90.00
#
_symmetry.space_group_name_H-M   'P 1'
#
loop_
_entity.id
_entity.type
_entity.pdbx_description
1 polymer ?
#
loop_
_entity_poly.entity_id
_entity_poly.type
_entity_poly.pdbx_seq_one_letter_code
_entity_poly.pdbx_strand_id
1 'polypeptide(L)' 'MTTVPGVAPVLWEFSVWDEKMASQLSQLMGKRLVLHYKEYRYLPTTCFGETAYFVDRVEVQE' A
#
# COMPACT_ATOMS: atom_id res chain seq x y z
N MET A 1 -9.47 -9.71 2.38
CA MET A 1 -10.50 -9.82 1.34
C MET A 1 -10.28 -11.14 0.61
N THR A 2 -11.24 -12.06 0.66
CA THR A 2 -11.11 -13.38 0.01
C THR A 2 -11.40 -13.22 -1.47
N THR A 3 -10.53 -13.74 -2.34
CA THR A 3 -10.73 -13.71 -3.79
C THR A 3 -11.95 -14.56 -4.14
N VAL A 4 -13.02 -13.94 -4.64
CA VAL A 4 -14.18 -14.67 -5.16
C VAL A 4 -13.81 -15.21 -6.56
N PRO A 5 -13.91 -16.52 -6.80
CA PRO A 5 -13.65 -17.10 -8.12
C PRO A 5 -14.51 -16.41 -9.19
N GLY A 6 -13.89 -15.94 -10.27
CA GLY A 6 -14.57 -15.23 -11.37
C GLY A 6 -14.71 -13.72 -11.20
N VAL A 7 -14.28 -13.14 -10.08
CA VAL A 7 -14.23 -11.69 -9.86
C VAL A 7 -12.79 -11.23 -9.88
N ALA A 8 -12.48 -10.24 -10.75
CA ALA A 8 -11.17 -9.61 -10.76
C ALA A 8 -10.89 -8.99 -9.38
N PRO A 9 -9.71 -9.23 -8.77
CA PRO A 9 -9.38 -8.62 -7.51
C PRO A 9 -9.35 -7.09 -7.65
N VAL A 10 -9.87 -6.40 -6.64
CA VAL A 10 -9.82 -4.94 -6.59
C VAL A 10 -8.36 -4.55 -6.33
N LEU A 11 -7.77 -3.84 -7.27
CA LEU A 11 -6.50 -3.15 -7.07
C LEU A 11 -6.75 -1.99 -6.12
N TRP A 12 -6.03 -1.99 -4.99
CA TRP A 12 -6.07 -0.90 -4.03
C TRP A 12 -4.78 -0.11 -4.16
N GLU A 13 -4.90 1.13 -4.61
CA GLU A 13 -3.77 2.04 -4.77
C GLU A 13 -3.43 2.70 -3.44
N PHE A 14 -2.14 2.89 -3.21
CA PHE A 14 -1.61 3.51 -2.01
C PHE A 14 -0.37 4.33 -2.35
N SER A 15 -0.06 5.28 -1.49
CA SER A 15 1.12 6.13 -1.61
C SER A 15 2.14 5.78 -0.53
N VAL A 16 3.41 5.98 -0.84
CA VAL A 16 4.53 5.79 0.09
C VAL A 16 5.34 7.08 0.09
N TRP A 17 5.60 7.62 1.28
CA TRP A 17 6.37 8.86 1.40
C TRP A 17 7.85 8.59 1.73
N ASP A 18 8.15 7.60 2.57
CA ASP A 18 9.52 7.29 2.98
C ASP A 18 10.24 6.42 1.93
N GLU A 19 11.38 6.89 1.43
CA GLU A 19 12.23 6.19 0.48
C GLU A 19 12.71 4.83 1.02
N LYS A 20 12.98 4.72 2.33
CA LYS A 20 13.34 3.46 2.97
C LYS A 20 12.20 2.46 2.88
N MET A 21 10.96 2.92 3.06
CA MET A 21 9.79 2.07 2.90
C MET A 21 9.64 1.63 1.43
N ALA A 22 9.80 2.54 0.48
CA ALA A 22 9.75 2.17 -0.94
C ALA A 22 10.81 1.10 -1.31
N SER A 23 12.02 1.23 -0.77
CA SER A 23 13.10 0.25 -0.96
C SER A 23 12.75 -1.11 -0.34
N GLN A 24 12.26 -1.13 0.91
CA GLN A 24 11.86 -2.36 1.60
C GLN A 24 10.70 -3.07 0.87
N LEU A 25 9.69 -2.34 0.41
CA LEU A 25 8.59 -2.89 -0.40
C LEU A 25 9.10 -3.53 -1.69
N SER A 26 10.04 -2.87 -2.37
CA SER A 26 10.65 -3.38 -3.59
C SER A 26 11.43 -4.68 -3.36
N GLN A 27 12.13 -4.79 -2.23
CA GLN A 27 12.85 -6.02 -1.84
C GLN A 27 11.92 -7.18 -1.46
N LEU A 28 10.71 -6.87 -0.97
CA LEU A 28 9.72 -7.84 -0.54
C LEU A 28 8.72 -8.23 -1.64
N MET A 29 8.88 -7.69 -2.85
CA MET A 29 8.03 -8.02 -4.00
C MET A 29 7.99 -9.54 -4.24
N GLY A 30 6.79 -10.05 -4.53
CA GLY A 30 6.54 -11.48 -4.77
C GLY A 30 6.25 -12.29 -3.50
N LYS A 31 6.39 -11.71 -2.31
CA LYS A 31 5.94 -12.33 -1.04
C LYS A 31 4.50 -11.89 -0.71
N ARG A 32 3.83 -12.67 0.14
CA ARG A 32 2.55 -12.26 0.72
C ARG A 32 2.82 -11.28 1.85
N LEU A 33 2.21 -10.10 1.80
CA LEU A 33 2.48 -9.01 2.72
C LEU A 33 1.20 -8.51 3.38
N VAL A 34 1.34 -7.99 4.60
CA VAL A 34 0.35 -7.18 5.30
C VAL A 34 0.85 -5.75 5.31
N LEU A 35 0.03 -4.83 4.78
CA LEU A 35 0.34 -3.40 4.74
C LEU A 35 -0.44 -2.69 5.84
N HIS A 36 0.27 -1.92 6.66
CA HIS A 36 -0.32 -0.97 7.59
C HIS A 36 -0.26 0.40 6.95
N TYR A 37 -1.40 1.10 6.95
CA TYR A 37 -1.53 2.41 6.35
C TYR A 37 -2.21 3.38 7.29
N LYS A 38 -1.94 4.66 7.06
CA LYS A 38 -2.64 5.79 7.68
C LYS A 38 -3.44 6.52 6.60
N GLU A 39 -4.70 6.79 6.90
CA GLU A 39 -5.56 7.61 6.04
C GLU A 39 -5.48 9.07 6.48
N TYR A 40 -5.07 9.94 5.58
CA TYR A 40 -5.08 11.39 5.81
C TYR A 40 -6.20 12.03 5.02
N ARG A 41 -7.31 12.35 5.70
CA ARG A 41 -8.44 13.04 5.08
C ARG A 41 -8.10 14.49 4.80
N TYR A 42 -8.63 15.00 3.68
CA TYR A 42 -8.43 16.38 3.22
C TYR A 42 -6.99 16.74 2.85
N LEU A 43 -6.12 15.74 2.67
CA LEU A 43 -4.78 15.99 2.15
C LEU A 43 -4.86 16.34 0.66
N PRO A 44 -4.25 17.46 0.21
CA PRO A 44 -4.17 17.77 -1.21
C PRO A 44 -3.25 16.75 -1.90
N THR A 45 -3.83 15.78 -2.59
CA THR A 45 -3.12 14.69 -3.31
C THR A 45 -2.21 15.22 -4.42
N THR A 46 -2.45 16.44 -4.92
CA THR A 46 -1.63 17.05 -5.97
C THR A 46 -0.19 17.36 -5.54
N CYS A 47 0.12 17.37 -4.24
CA CYS A 47 1.45 17.72 -3.73
C CYS A 47 2.11 16.61 -2.92
N PHE A 48 1.33 15.76 -2.23
CA PHE A 48 1.85 14.87 -1.21
C PHE A 48 1.78 13.38 -1.58
N GLY A 49 1.03 13.01 -2.60
CA GLY A 49 0.88 11.63 -3.04
C GLY A 49 -0.42 11.41 -3.80
N GLU A 50 -0.46 10.38 -4.64
CA GLU A 50 -1.59 10.12 -5.53
C GLU A 50 -2.87 9.70 -4.79
N THR A 51 -2.74 9.20 -3.56
CA THR A 51 -3.86 8.72 -2.75
C THR A 51 -3.84 9.33 -1.34
N ALA A 52 -4.95 9.19 -0.61
CA ALA A 52 -5.04 9.57 0.80
C ALA A 52 -4.51 8.48 1.76
N TYR A 53 -4.05 7.34 1.22
CA TYR A 53 -3.62 6.18 1.99
C TYR A 53 -2.11 6.05 1.94
N PHE A 54 -1.46 6.24 3.08
CA PHE A 54 -0.01 6.23 3.18
C PHE A 54 0.45 5.02 3.97
N VAL A 55 1.19 4.13 3.33
CA VAL A 55 1.77 2.96 3.99
C VAL A 55 2.95 3.39 4.86
N ASP A 56 2.90 2.99 6.14
CA ASP A 56 3.95 3.31 7.12
C ASP A 56 4.64 2.08 7.69
N ARG A 57 4.04 0.89 7.54
CA ARG A 57 4.67 -0.37 7.94
C ARG A 57 4.25 -1.52 7.03
N VAL A 58 5.20 -2.43 6.77
CA VAL A 58 4.96 -3.69 6.07
C VAL A 58 5.38 -4.86 6.95
N GLU A 59 4.58 -5.92 6.93
CA GLU A 59 4.88 -7.19 7.59
C GLU A 59 4.79 -8.32 6.54
N VAL A 60 5.73 -9.26 6.60
CA VAL A 60 5.70 -10.43 5.71
C VAL A 60 4.77 -11.47 6.33
N GLN A 61 3.77 -11.90 5.56
CA GLN A 61 2.92 -13.01 5.94
C GLN A 61 3.56 -14.30 5.40
N GLU A 62 3.98 -15.18 6.32
CA GLU A 62 4.45 -16.54 6.00
C GLU A 62 3.33 -17.41 5.42
#